data_AF-A0A656XV04-F1
#
_entry.id   AF-A0A656XV04-F1
#
_cell.length_a   1.000
_cell.length_b   1.000
_cell.length_c   1.000
_cell.angle_alpha   90.00
_cell.angle_beta   90.00
_cell.angle_gamma   90.00
#
_symmetry.space_group_name_H-M   'P 1'
#
loop_
_entity.id
_entity.type
_entity.pdbx_description
1 polymer ?
#
loop_
_entity_poly.entity_id
_entity_poly.type
_entity_poly.pdbx_seq_one_letter_code
_entity_poly.pdbx_strand_id
1 'polypeptide(L)'
;MTDDLHALLARASDEIEGAAPALDGVRLGAVRSAARRRRVARRTAESFAGVGVVGVLGVGLWFGLGRQSPEPVVPVVTPTVTPTPTPTPSPTPTTAPTPTGPVTRAESIDDATVIARLSAPRTGEVWQTPTPAPDMTQLRQFDEDTSPVFLVGSRGASSIYLTTHEQLGTWFVSGLYEVDAQGARLIACPSARATDPCASEVNISLPPGVVRDEETFYDTLTLPTSIDVGDDFRVTTTSTVGSPFYTSSLYGDADPLMDDTFEHRVLREPGPVALAVRVRESSVPGLTNLTYGILTPLGTFLRLRPGDVPGGDFTAIRWDDGVARGAPDPADEYDDPDVTLAPGGQSCVATTYSQEDAHVAADWRAAGTTPDGHRVYVPVAGGNPVSRAVRAWHEDNSSTLAPEGVQGDEYGAVHGAAAGYPYTTDAAFLEANALFALQGPAGEWLLGMRSDAANVVYECA
;
A
#
# COMPACT_ATOMS: atom_id res chain seq x y z
N MET A 1 40.15 -37.14 26.24
CA MET A 1 38.89 -37.03 25.45
C MET A 1 38.78 -35.69 24.74
N THR A 2 39.33 -34.61 25.29
CA THR A 2 39.43 -33.30 24.64
C THR A 2 40.39 -33.27 23.45
N ASP A 3 41.46 -34.08 23.50
CA ASP A 3 42.53 -34.06 22.49
C ASP A 3 42.10 -34.69 21.15
N ASP A 4 41.25 -35.72 21.19
CA ASP A 4 40.73 -36.39 19.98
C ASP A 4 39.70 -35.52 19.23
N LEU A 5 38.94 -34.69 19.95
CA LEU A 5 37.97 -33.76 19.35
C LEU A 5 38.69 -32.60 18.62
N HIS A 6 39.82 -32.15 19.18
CA HIS A 6 40.65 -31.13 18.56
C HIS A 6 41.30 -31.67 17.27
N ALA A 7 41.73 -32.94 17.28
CA ALA A 7 42.29 -33.59 16.11
C ALA A 7 41.27 -33.81 14.98
N LEU A 8 39.99 -34.00 15.30
CA LEU A 8 38.90 -34.17 14.31
C LEU A 8 38.45 -32.84 13.69
N LEU A 9 38.36 -31.75 14.47
CA LEU A 9 37.97 -30.43 13.96
C LEU A 9 39.04 -29.81 13.05
N ALA A 10 40.32 -30.01 13.38
CA ALA A 10 41.43 -29.54 12.55
C ALA A 10 41.41 -30.16 11.15
N ARG A 11 41.10 -31.47 11.07
CA ARG A 11 41.07 -32.20 9.80
C ARG A 11 39.90 -31.78 8.89
N ALA A 12 38.76 -31.41 9.48
CA ALA A 12 37.59 -30.96 8.72
C ALA A 12 37.75 -29.54 8.13
N SER A 13 38.50 -28.66 8.77
CA SER A 13 38.80 -27.30 8.27
C SER A 13 39.68 -27.35 7.02
N ASP A 14 40.72 -28.18 7.04
CA ASP A 14 41.67 -28.32 5.92
C ASP A 14 40.99 -28.94 4.68
N GLU A 15 39.98 -29.80 4.89
CA GLU A 15 39.20 -30.43 3.81
C GLU A 15 38.23 -29.43 3.14
N ILE A 16 37.75 -28.40 3.86
CA ILE A 16 36.90 -27.32 3.32
C ILE A 16 37.73 -26.30 2.52
N GLU A 17 38.92 -25.95 3.01
CA GLU A 17 39.79 -24.98 2.33
C GLU A 17 40.42 -25.53 1.04
N GLY A 18 40.65 -26.85 0.95
CA GLY A 18 41.22 -27.49 -0.24
C GLY A 18 40.22 -27.77 -1.38
N ALA A 19 38.91 -27.81 -1.09
CA ALA A 19 37.87 -28.16 -2.07
C ALA A 19 37.27 -26.95 -2.82
N ALA A 20 37.60 -25.72 -2.44
CA ALA A 20 37.08 -24.51 -3.06
C ALA A 20 38.02 -23.93 -4.14
N PRO A 21 37.70 -24.00 -5.46
CA PRO A 21 38.37 -23.18 -6.46
C PRO A 21 38.14 -21.69 -6.16
N ALA A 22 39.17 -20.87 -6.43
CA ALA A 22 39.20 -19.45 -6.13
C ALA A 22 37.91 -18.73 -6.56
N LEU A 23 37.15 -18.28 -5.57
CA LEU A 23 36.10 -17.29 -5.77
C LEU A 23 36.74 -16.02 -6.33
N ASP A 24 36.28 -15.50 -7.48
CA ASP A 24 36.16 -14.04 -7.62
C ASP A 24 34.99 -13.56 -6.74
N GLY A 25 35.12 -13.87 -5.45
CA GLY A 25 34.22 -13.50 -4.36
C GLY A 25 34.64 -12.17 -3.76
N VAL A 26 35.74 -11.61 -4.25
CA VAL A 26 36.09 -10.22 -4.03
C VAL A 26 35.09 -9.32 -4.75
N ARG A 27 34.60 -9.63 -5.97
CA ARG A 27 33.58 -8.83 -6.67
C ARG A 27 32.16 -8.96 -6.11
N LEU A 28 31.58 -10.16 -6.05
CA LEU A 28 30.16 -10.23 -5.65
C LEU A 28 29.97 -10.03 -4.14
N GLY A 29 30.97 -10.41 -3.34
CA GLY A 29 31.03 -10.15 -1.91
C GLY A 29 31.23 -8.67 -1.58
N ALA A 30 31.94 -7.91 -2.42
CA ALA A 30 32.08 -6.47 -2.25
C ALA A 30 30.78 -5.71 -2.57
N VAL A 31 30.04 -6.09 -3.62
CA VAL A 31 28.68 -5.59 -3.94
C VAL A 31 27.72 -5.86 -2.77
N ARG A 32 27.75 -7.09 -2.21
CA ARG A 32 26.99 -7.45 -0.99
C ARG A 32 27.42 -6.66 0.26
N SER A 33 28.68 -6.25 0.38
CA SER A 33 29.19 -5.44 1.51
C SER A 33 28.88 -3.94 1.39
N ALA A 34 28.67 -3.41 0.17
CA ALA A 34 28.20 -2.05 -0.09
C ALA A 34 26.68 -1.91 0.16
N ALA A 35 25.93 -2.96 -0.18
CA ALA A 35 24.53 -3.12 0.22
C ALA A 35 24.32 -3.14 1.75
N ARG A 36 25.31 -3.57 2.55
CA ARG A 36 25.17 -3.63 4.02
C ARG A 36 25.65 -2.37 4.77
N ARG A 37 26.55 -1.57 4.18
CA ARG A 37 27.00 -0.29 4.79
C ARG A 37 25.98 0.84 4.64
N ARG A 38 25.25 0.94 3.52
CA ARG A 38 24.11 1.89 3.39
C ARG A 38 22.99 1.60 4.40
N ARG A 39 22.75 0.34 4.73
CA ARG A 39 21.72 -0.09 5.70
C ARG A 39 21.98 0.31 7.17
N VAL A 40 23.20 0.71 7.55
CA VAL A 40 23.61 0.95 8.96
C VAL A 40 24.20 2.36 9.18
N ALA A 41 24.36 3.15 8.12
CA ALA A 41 24.44 4.61 8.25
C ALA A 41 23.04 5.23 8.49
N ARG A 42 21.98 4.51 8.09
CA ARG A 42 20.68 4.44 8.79
C ARG A 42 20.92 4.47 10.31
N ARG A 43 20.08 5.15 11.08
CA ARG A 43 20.01 5.19 12.56
C ARG A 43 20.88 6.18 13.32
N THR A 44 21.95 6.77 12.76
CA THR A 44 22.80 7.73 13.52
C THR A 44 22.45 9.21 13.27
N ALA A 45 21.79 9.55 12.15
CA ALA A 45 21.35 10.92 11.85
C ALA A 45 19.93 11.26 12.37
N GLU A 46 19.18 10.27 12.82
CA GLU A 46 17.80 10.41 13.34
C GLU A 46 17.69 11.06 14.75
N SER A 47 18.72 11.68 15.36
CA SER A 47 18.57 12.12 16.78
C SER A 47 19.20 13.44 17.25
N PHE A 48 20.07 14.15 16.49
CA PHE A 48 20.88 15.23 17.08
C PHE A 48 20.81 16.65 16.48
N ALA A 49 20.01 16.94 15.45
CA ALA A 49 19.93 18.31 14.91
C ALA A 49 18.50 18.72 14.52
N GLY A 50 17.73 19.32 15.43
CA GLY A 50 16.43 19.91 15.05
C GLY A 50 15.51 20.30 16.20
N VAL A 51 15.73 19.71 17.37
CA VAL A 51 15.27 20.20 18.69
C VAL A 51 15.88 21.60 19.03
N GLY A 52 16.69 22.19 18.13
CA GLY A 52 17.21 23.55 18.24
C GLY A 52 16.38 24.66 17.55
N VAL A 53 15.31 24.36 16.79
CA VAL A 53 14.59 25.38 15.96
C VAL A 53 13.11 25.62 16.33
N VAL A 54 12.64 25.16 17.50
CA VAL A 54 11.36 25.66 18.05
C VAL A 54 11.42 27.15 18.48
N GLY A 55 12.51 27.89 18.23
CA GLY A 55 12.80 29.15 18.91
C GLY A 55 11.90 30.38 18.67
N VAL A 56 11.81 30.96 17.46
CA VAL A 56 11.53 32.42 17.36
C VAL A 56 10.62 32.93 16.23
N LEU A 57 10.31 32.21 15.13
CA LEU A 57 9.69 32.87 13.94
C LEU A 57 8.32 32.38 13.42
N GLY A 58 7.75 31.26 13.90
CA GLY A 58 6.51 30.72 13.30
C GLY A 58 5.20 31.02 14.04
N VAL A 59 5.24 31.35 15.34
CA VAL A 59 4.04 31.47 16.20
C VAL A 59 3.44 32.90 16.18
N GLY A 60 3.93 33.80 15.31
CA GLY A 60 3.55 35.21 15.31
C GLY A 60 2.50 35.68 14.29
N LEU A 61 2.12 34.88 13.28
CA LEU A 61 1.48 35.46 12.08
C LEU A 61 0.44 34.57 11.36
N TRP A 62 -0.35 33.77 12.11
CA TRP A 62 -1.59 33.19 11.57
C TRP A 62 -2.77 33.29 12.55
N PHE A 63 -2.81 34.39 13.31
CA PHE A 63 -4.05 34.93 13.87
C PHE A 63 -4.44 36.15 13.03
N GLY A 64 -5.39 35.98 12.10
CA GLY A 64 -6.13 37.09 11.50
C GLY A 64 -6.10 37.13 9.98
N LEU A 65 -7.11 36.52 9.35
CA LEU A 65 -8.11 37.22 8.52
C LEU A 65 -8.90 36.16 7.72
N GLY A 66 -9.94 35.63 8.37
CA GLY A 66 -11.05 35.02 7.64
C GLY A 66 -11.65 36.07 6.70
N ARG A 67 -11.54 35.82 5.39
CA ARG A 67 -12.38 36.49 4.39
C ARG A 67 -13.48 35.51 4.01
N GLN A 68 -14.62 35.63 4.69
CA GLN A 68 -15.88 35.15 4.15
C GLN A 68 -16.16 35.98 2.90
N SER A 69 -16.10 35.36 1.72
CA SER A 69 -16.66 35.93 0.51
C SER A 69 -18.16 36.10 0.72
N PRO A 70 -18.75 37.29 0.50
CA PRO A 70 -20.19 37.46 0.57
C PRO A 70 -20.83 36.57 -0.51
N GLU A 71 -21.66 35.64 -0.05
CA GLU A 71 -22.46 34.76 -0.88
C GLU A 71 -23.41 35.60 -1.76
N PRO A 72 -23.47 35.37 -3.08
CA PRO A 72 -24.37 36.11 -3.95
C PRO A 72 -25.83 35.84 -3.57
N VAL A 73 -26.58 36.89 -3.25
CA VAL A 73 -28.01 36.84 -2.94
C VAL A 73 -28.78 36.38 -4.19
N VAL A 74 -29.18 35.11 -4.20
CA VAL A 74 -30.04 34.52 -5.22
C VAL A 74 -31.50 34.97 -4.96
N PRO A 75 -32.28 35.38 -5.99
CA PRO A 75 -33.66 35.80 -5.81
C PRO A 75 -34.53 34.68 -5.23
N VAL A 76 -35.31 35.03 -4.20
CA VAL A 76 -36.30 34.16 -3.55
C VAL A 76 -37.40 33.80 -4.55
N VAL A 77 -37.34 32.59 -5.09
CA VAL A 77 -38.44 31.96 -5.81
C VAL A 77 -39.41 31.39 -4.78
N THR A 78 -40.66 31.87 -4.78
CA THR A 78 -41.72 31.32 -3.95
C THR A 78 -42.00 29.87 -4.39
N PRO A 79 -41.81 28.85 -3.53
CA PRO A 79 -42.03 27.48 -3.93
C PRO A 79 -43.50 27.25 -4.22
N THR A 80 -43.81 26.88 -5.47
CA THR A 80 -45.11 26.32 -5.80
C THR A 80 -45.20 24.95 -5.13
N VAL A 81 -46.17 24.78 -4.23
CA VAL A 81 -46.37 23.56 -3.46
C VAL A 81 -46.90 22.48 -4.38
N THR A 82 -46.00 21.71 -4.99
CA THR A 82 -46.36 20.49 -5.73
C THR A 82 -46.78 19.43 -4.69
N PRO A 83 -47.94 18.77 -4.85
CA PRO A 83 -48.38 17.74 -3.92
C PRO A 83 -47.31 16.65 -3.75
N THR A 84 -46.87 16.45 -2.51
CA THR A 84 -45.96 15.38 -2.11
C THR A 84 -46.57 14.04 -2.49
N PRO A 85 -45.93 13.21 -3.35
CA PRO A 85 -46.41 11.87 -3.62
C PRO A 85 -46.49 11.08 -2.30
N THR A 86 -47.63 10.43 -2.08
CA THR A 86 -47.86 9.54 -0.96
C THR A 86 -46.71 8.52 -0.87
N PRO A 87 -46.07 8.34 0.30
CA PRO A 87 -45.01 7.34 0.44
C PRO A 87 -45.54 5.95 0.06
N THR A 88 -45.03 5.42 -1.04
CA THR A 88 -45.20 4.01 -1.42
C THR A 88 -44.66 3.16 -0.26
N PRO A 89 -45.39 2.15 0.23
CA PRO A 89 -44.90 1.29 1.30
C PRO A 89 -43.55 0.70 0.90
N SER A 90 -42.52 0.99 1.70
CA SER A 90 -41.22 0.37 1.55
C SER A 90 -41.40 -1.15 1.65
N PRO A 91 -40.85 -1.95 0.71
CA PRO A 91 -40.92 -3.40 0.83
C PRO A 91 -40.34 -3.82 2.18
N THR A 92 -41.06 -4.68 2.90
CA THR A 92 -40.55 -5.32 4.11
C THR A 92 -39.21 -5.98 3.76
N PRO A 93 -38.11 -5.72 4.50
CA PRO A 93 -36.84 -6.34 4.21
C PRO A 93 -37.00 -7.86 4.31
N THR A 94 -36.82 -8.55 3.19
CA THR A 94 -36.73 -10.00 3.18
C THR A 94 -35.48 -10.38 3.97
N THR A 95 -35.65 -11.09 5.09
CA THR A 95 -34.52 -11.64 5.85
C THR A 95 -33.73 -12.56 4.93
N ALA A 96 -32.48 -12.20 4.66
CA ALA A 96 -31.55 -13.08 3.95
C ALA A 96 -31.46 -14.42 4.72
N PRO A 97 -31.38 -15.56 4.03
CA PRO A 97 -31.26 -16.85 4.69
C PRO A 97 -30.03 -16.87 5.60
N THR A 98 -30.18 -17.35 6.84
CA THR A 98 -29.04 -17.59 7.73
C THR A 98 -28.13 -18.63 7.06
N PRO A 99 -26.86 -18.30 6.78
CA PRO A 99 -25.98 -19.24 6.10
C PRO A 99 -25.81 -20.49 6.97
N THR A 100 -26.10 -21.64 6.38
CA THR A 100 -26.04 -22.94 7.05
C THR A 100 -24.75 -23.63 6.64
N GLY A 101 -23.90 -24.02 7.60
CA GLY A 101 -22.67 -24.76 7.32
C GLY A 101 -21.75 -24.85 8.54
N PRO A 102 -20.75 -25.76 8.53
CA PRO A 102 -19.77 -25.85 9.60
C PRO A 102 -18.93 -24.56 9.67
N VAL A 103 -18.66 -24.10 10.88
CA VAL A 103 -17.73 -22.99 11.15
C VAL A 103 -16.31 -23.54 11.13
N THR A 104 -15.86 -23.91 9.93
CA THR A 104 -14.49 -24.36 9.63
C THR A 104 -13.99 -23.62 8.40
N ARG A 105 -12.68 -23.38 8.33
CA ARG A 105 -12.03 -22.86 7.13
C ARG A 105 -12.21 -23.85 5.99
N ALA A 106 -12.30 -23.35 4.76
CA ALA A 106 -12.49 -24.17 3.56
C ALA A 106 -11.33 -23.97 2.59
N GLU A 107 -10.89 -25.03 1.92
CA GLU A 107 -9.82 -24.96 0.91
C GLU A 107 -10.15 -23.98 -0.23
N SER A 108 -11.42 -23.87 -0.61
CA SER A 108 -11.90 -22.89 -1.58
C SER A 108 -13.26 -22.34 -1.18
N ILE A 109 -13.48 -21.07 -1.51
CA ILE A 109 -14.74 -20.35 -1.33
C ILE A 109 -14.87 -19.44 -2.55
N ASP A 110 -15.96 -19.58 -3.30
CA ASP A 110 -16.25 -18.70 -4.43
C ASP A 110 -16.70 -17.31 -3.97
N ASP A 111 -16.54 -16.31 -4.85
CA ASP A 111 -16.82 -14.92 -4.51
C ASP A 111 -18.29 -14.64 -4.17
N ALA A 112 -19.24 -15.36 -4.78
CA ALA A 112 -20.65 -15.19 -4.43
C ALA A 112 -20.92 -15.65 -2.98
N THR A 113 -20.31 -16.76 -2.58
CA THR A 113 -20.34 -17.24 -1.19
C THR A 113 -19.61 -16.28 -0.24
N VAL A 114 -18.45 -15.74 -0.63
CA VAL A 114 -17.74 -14.72 0.18
C VAL A 114 -18.65 -13.52 0.38
N ILE A 115 -19.19 -12.92 -0.68
CA ILE A 115 -20.07 -11.73 -0.62
C ILE A 115 -21.32 -11.98 0.24
N ALA A 116 -21.92 -13.17 0.15
CA ALA A 116 -23.06 -13.53 1.01
C ALA A 116 -22.66 -13.56 2.50
N ARG A 117 -21.48 -14.11 2.81
CA ARG A 117 -20.95 -14.21 4.18
C ARG A 117 -20.44 -12.88 4.73
N LEU A 118 -19.98 -11.97 3.87
CA LEU A 118 -19.68 -10.59 4.25
C LEU A 118 -20.93 -9.92 4.87
N SER A 119 -22.12 -10.14 4.28
CA SER A 119 -23.38 -9.56 4.78
C SER A 119 -24.02 -10.35 5.92
N ALA A 120 -23.75 -11.64 6.02
CA ALA A 120 -24.30 -12.54 7.03
C ALA A 120 -23.24 -13.54 7.49
N PRO A 121 -22.31 -13.16 8.38
CA PRO A 121 -21.23 -14.05 8.77
C PRO A 121 -21.72 -15.24 9.60
N ARG A 122 -21.09 -16.41 9.41
CA ARG A 122 -21.37 -17.61 10.20
C ARG A 122 -20.58 -17.67 11.51
N THR A 123 -19.47 -16.94 11.56
CA THR A 123 -18.54 -16.89 12.68
C THR A 123 -19.11 -16.09 13.86
N GLY A 124 -20.20 -15.33 13.67
CA GLY A 124 -20.92 -14.63 14.74
C GLY A 124 -20.20 -13.38 15.25
N GLU A 125 -19.24 -12.88 14.48
CA GLU A 125 -18.56 -11.62 14.74
C GLU A 125 -19.47 -10.42 14.52
N VAL A 126 -19.26 -9.42 15.36
CA VAL A 126 -19.91 -8.12 15.27
C VAL A 126 -18.83 -7.07 15.38
N TRP A 127 -18.66 -6.30 14.31
CA TRP A 127 -17.74 -5.17 14.27
C TRP A 127 -18.40 -3.91 14.80
N GLN A 128 -17.59 -3.04 15.38
CA GLN A 128 -17.99 -1.72 15.83
C GLN A 128 -16.97 -0.69 15.36
N THR A 129 -17.34 0.58 15.42
CA THR A 129 -16.37 1.67 15.23
C THR A 129 -15.21 1.49 16.22
N PRO A 130 -13.96 1.47 15.76
CA PRO A 130 -12.79 1.30 16.63
C PRO A 130 -12.78 2.34 17.76
N THR A 131 -12.64 1.87 18.99
CA THR A 131 -12.53 2.74 20.18
C THR A 131 -11.21 2.49 20.89
N PRO A 132 -10.44 3.52 21.28
CA PRO A 132 -9.22 3.33 22.05
C PRO A 132 -9.45 2.52 23.33
N ALA A 133 -8.58 1.56 23.60
CA ALA A 133 -8.59 0.65 24.75
C ALA A 133 -7.27 0.76 25.53
N PRO A 134 -7.02 1.88 26.23
CA PRO A 134 -5.73 2.17 26.86
C PRO A 134 -5.41 1.26 28.05
N ASP A 135 -6.37 0.48 28.53
CA ASP A 135 -6.24 -0.52 29.60
C ASP A 135 -5.77 -1.89 29.09
N MET A 136 -5.64 -2.07 27.78
CA MET A 136 -5.24 -3.33 27.14
C MET A 136 -3.78 -3.34 26.67
N THR A 137 -2.89 -2.61 27.34
CA THR A 137 -1.48 -2.48 26.95
C THR A 137 -0.70 -3.79 26.97
N GLN A 138 -1.16 -4.80 27.72
CA GLN A 138 -0.58 -6.14 27.73
C GLN A 138 -0.65 -6.87 26.39
N LEU A 139 -1.45 -6.38 25.44
CA LEU A 139 -1.51 -6.90 24.07
C LEU A 139 -0.37 -6.36 23.18
N ARG A 140 0.33 -5.31 23.62
CA ARG A 140 1.42 -4.70 22.85
C ARG A 140 2.60 -5.66 22.72
N GLN A 141 3.21 -5.65 21.55
CA GLN A 141 4.35 -6.50 21.25
C GLN A 141 5.64 -6.06 21.97
N PHE A 142 5.79 -4.77 22.22
CA PHE A 142 6.98 -4.23 22.91
C PHE A 142 6.55 -3.45 24.15
N ASP A 143 7.24 -3.67 25.27
CA ASP A 143 6.92 -3.02 26.56
C ASP A 143 7.10 -1.49 26.50
N GLU A 144 8.03 -1.01 25.67
CA GLU A 144 8.29 0.41 25.43
C GLU A 144 7.35 1.01 24.36
N ASP A 145 6.49 0.18 23.75
CA ASP A 145 5.60 0.63 22.70
C ASP A 145 4.48 1.50 23.28
N THR A 146 4.38 2.72 22.77
CA THR A 146 3.27 3.63 23.09
C THR A 146 2.07 3.41 22.18
N SER A 147 2.14 2.45 21.26
CA SER A 147 1.14 2.24 20.24
C SER A 147 -0.24 1.96 20.80
N PRO A 148 -1.28 2.60 20.24
CA PRO A 148 -2.64 2.41 20.71
C PRO A 148 -3.13 0.99 20.50
N VAL A 149 -4.06 0.62 21.36
CA VAL A 149 -4.88 -0.59 21.24
C VAL A 149 -6.29 -0.13 21.02
N PHE A 150 -7.02 -0.77 20.11
CA PHE A 150 -8.40 -0.44 19.78
C PHE A 150 -9.29 -1.65 20.04
N LEU A 151 -10.45 -1.43 20.67
CA LEU A 151 -11.55 -2.40 20.65
C LEU A 151 -12.31 -2.22 19.34
N VAL A 152 -12.34 -3.27 18.51
CA VAL A 152 -12.88 -3.23 17.14
C VAL A 152 -14.12 -4.10 16.95
N GLY A 153 -14.41 -5.01 17.89
CA GLY A 153 -15.59 -5.87 17.76
C GLY A 153 -15.76 -6.86 18.90
N SER A 154 -16.66 -7.83 18.68
CA SER A 154 -16.90 -8.95 19.59
C SER A 154 -17.32 -10.20 18.81
N ARG A 155 -17.15 -11.37 19.43
CA ARG A 155 -17.68 -12.64 18.95
C ARG A 155 -18.14 -13.47 20.14
N GLY A 156 -19.46 -13.63 20.31
CA GLY A 156 -20.02 -14.26 21.49
C GLY A 156 -19.65 -13.52 22.77
N ALA A 157 -18.89 -14.15 23.67
CA ALA A 157 -18.41 -13.54 24.91
C ALA A 157 -17.02 -12.90 24.79
N SER A 158 -16.33 -13.09 23.66
CA SER A 158 -14.98 -12.58 23.43
C SER A 158 -15.03 -11.16 22.87
N SER A 159 -14.13 -10.31 23.34
CA SER A 159 -13.90 -8.97 22.76
C SER A 159 -12.73 -9.04 21.78
N ILE A 160 -12.85 -8.31 20.66
CA ILE A 160 -11.84 -8.30 19.60
C ILE A 160 -11.07 -6.98 19.65
N TYR A 161 -9.76 -7.07 19.80
CA TYR A 161 -8.85 -5.93 19.88
C TYR A 161 -7.86 -5.92 18.73
N LEU A 162 -7.40 -4.73 18.38
CA LEU A 162 -6.37 -4.50 17.37
C LEU A 162 -5.25 -3.68 18.01
N THR A 163 -4.00 -4.08 17.79
CA THR A 163 -2.83 -3.29 18.18
C THR A 163 -2.19 -2.68 16.94
N THR A 164 -1.66 -1.47 17.07
CA THR A 164 -0.92 -0.82 15.98
C THR A 164 0.57 -0.72 16.31
N HIS A 165 1.37 -0.29 15.35
CA HIS A 165 2.70 0.26 15.57
C HIS A 165 3.05 1.28 14.48
N GLU A 166 3.87 2.26 14.81
CA GLU A 166 4.38 3.22 13.84
C GLU A 166 5.74 2.75 13.30
N GLN A 167 5.91 2.78 11.99
CA GLN A 167 7.19 2.58 11.33
C GLN A 167 7.33 3.57 10.17
N LEU A 168 8.38 4.39 10.22
CA LEU A 168 8.70 5.38 9.19
C LEU A 168 7.52 6.34 8.88
N GLY A 169 6.81 6.79 9.91
CA GLY A 169 5.67 7.70 9.78
C GLY A 169 4.39 7.07 9.21
N THR A 170 4.36 5.74 9.06
CA THR A 170 3.15 4.98 8.67
C THR A 170 2.73 4.08 9.82
N TRP A 171 1.43 3.99 10.06
CA TRP A 171 0.87 3.13 11.08
C TRP A 171 0.44 1.80 10.50
N PHE A 172 0.91 0.73 11.11
CA PHE A 172 0.61 -0.65 10.71
C PHE A 172 -0.14 -1.36 11.83
N VAL A 173 -0.93 -2.36 11.48
CA VAL A 173 -1.52 -3.26 12.45
C VAL A 173 -0.46 -4.30 12.87
N SER A 174 -0.14 -4.37 14.16
CA SER A 174 0.78 -5.38 14.70
C SER A 174 0.08 -6.69 15.08
N GLY A 175 -1.23 -6.66 15.38
CA GLY A 175 -1.97 -7.87 15.69
C GLY A 175 -3.48 -7.65 15.86
N LEU A 176 -4.22 -8.75 15.68
CA LEU A 176 -5.66 -8.86 15.95
C LEU A 176 -5.86 -9.92 17.03
N TYR A 177 -6.52 -9.56 18.13
CA TYR A 177 -6.61 -10.38 19.33
C TYR A 177 -8.06 -10.64 19.70
N GLU A 178 -8.36 -11.86 20.14
CA GLU A 178 -9.55 -12.14 20.93
C GLU A 178 -9.19 -12.24 22.40
N VAL A 179 -9.99 -11.63 23.26
CA VAL A 179 -9.82 -11.70 24.72
C VAL A 179 -11.12 -12.15 25.37
N ASP A 180 -11.02 -13.20 26.19
CA ASP A 180 -12.10 -13.74 27.00
C ASP A 180 -11.59 -14.25 28.36
N ALA A 181 -12.40 -15.05 29.05
CA ALA A 181 -12.07 -15.62 30.36
C ALA A 181 -10.85 -16.55 30.34
N GLN A 182 -10.46 -17.08 29.18
CA GLN A 182 -9.30 -17.95 29.01
C GLN A 182 -8.01 -17.16 28.73
N GLY A 183 -8.11 -15.85 28.49
CA GLY A 183 -6.99 -14.97 28.21
C GLY A 183 -7.02 -14.42 26.79
N ALA A 184 -5.89 -13.87 26.35
CA ALA A 184 -5.74 -13.27 25.04
C ALA A 184 -5.19 -14.28 24.02
N ARG A 185 -5.76 -14.27 22.81
CA ARG A 185 -5.32 -15.07 21.67
C ARG A 185 -5.05 -14.17 20.47
N LEU A 186 -3.86 -14.27 19.87
CA LEU A 186 -3.55 -13.61 18.60
C LEU A 186 -4.17 -14.43 17.47
N ILE A 187 -5.12 -13.84 16.76
CA ILE A 187 -5.69 -14.43 15.55
C ILE A 187 -4.62 -14.37 14.47
N ALA A 188 -4.20 -15.53 13.97
CA ALA A 188 -3.15 -15.63 12.97
C ALA A 188 -3.71 -15.81 11.56
N CYS A 189 -4.85 -16.50 11.42
CA CYS A 189 -5.43 -16.86 10.13
C CYS A 189 -6.83 -16.25 9.96
N PRO A 190 -6.96 -14.93 9.73
CA PRO A 190 -8.25 -14.25 9.79
C PRO A 190 -9.24 -14.65 8.69
N SER A 191 -8.77 -15.21 7.58
CA SER A 191 -9.62 -15.60 6.44
C SER A 191 -10.24 -16.99 6.61
N ALA A 192 -11.51 -17.11 6.21
CA ALA A 192 -12.23 -18.37 6.10
C ALA A 192 -11.69 -19.28 4.99
N ARG A 193 -10.90 -18.74 4.05
CA ARG A 193 -10.22 -19.55 3.03
C ARG A 193 -8.92 -20.11 3.61
N ALA A 194 -8.76 -21.43 3.56
CA ALA A 194 -7.60 -22.12 4.13
C ALA A 194 -6.31 -21.86 3.34
N THR A 195 -6.43 -21.51 2.06
CA THR A 195 -5.29 -21.18 1.18
C THR A 195 -4.80 -19.75 1.35
N ASP A 196 -5.60 -18.87 1.98
CA ASP A 196 -5.13 -17.52 2.30
C ASP A 196 -4.08 -17.61 3.42
N PRO A 197 -2.99 -16.84 3.34
CA PRO A 197 -1.89 -16.97 4.28
C PRO A 197 -2.26 -16.44 5.66
N CYS A 198 -1.53 -16.95 6.66
CA CYS A 198 -1.63 -16.53 8.04
C CYS A 198 -0.49 -15.56 8.40
N ALA A 199 -0.64 -14.81 9.49
CA ALA A 199 0.35 -13.86 9.96
C ALA A 199 1.65 -14.60 10.26
N SER A 200 2.77 -14.18 9.66
CA SER A 200 4.04 -14.90 9.80
C SER A 200 4.52 -14.89 11.25
N GLU A 201 5.09 -16.00 11.73
CA GLU A 201 5.73 -16.05 13.06
C GLU A 201 6.96 -15.13 13.17
N VAL A 202 7.64 -14.88 12.04
CA VAL A 202 8.93 -14.19 12.00
C VAL A 202 8.85 -12.71 12.42
N ASN A 203 7.67 -12.10 12.35
CA ASN A 203 7.49 -10.67 12.61
C ASN A 203 6.77 -10.35 13.94
N ILE A 204 6.24 -11.35 14.65
CA ILE A 204 5.41 -11.11 15.83
C ILE A 204 5.94 -11.91 17.01
N SER A 205 6.74 -11.26 17.87
CA SER A 205 7.00 -11.79 19.21
C SER A 205 5.69 -11.73 19.99
N LEU A 206 5.14 -12.87 20.39
CA LEU A 206 3.90 -12.88 21.15
C LEU A 206 4.11 -12.18 22.50
N PRO A 207 3.21 -11.28 22.91
CA PRO A 207 3.24 -10.73 24.26
C PRO A 207 3.13 -11.87 25.30
N PRO A 208 3.71 -11.71 26.50
CA PRO A 208 3.65 -12.75 27.53
C PRO A 208 2.22 -13.19 27.85
N GLY A 209 1.96 -14.50 27.79
CA GLY A 209 0.65 -15.08 28.07
C GLY A 209 -0.36 -15.02 26.92
N VAL A 210 0.00 -14.43 25.77
CA VAL A 210 -0.80 -14.51 24.55
C VAL A 210 -0.53 -15.83 23.83
N VAL A 211 -1.58 -16.51 23.41
CA VAL A 211 -1.49 -17.73 22.59
C VAL A 211 -1.77 -17.40 21.13
N ARG A 212 -1.02 -17.98 20.20
CA ARG A 212 -1.32 -17.90 18.77
C ARG A 212 -2.49 -18.82 18.42
N ASP A 213 -3.47 -18.31 17.69
CA ASP A 213 -4.70 -19.01 17.30
C ASP A 213 -4.83 -19.02 15.76
N GLU A 214 -4.69 -20.20 15.17
CA GLU A 214 -4.82 -20.43 13.72
C GLU A 214 -6.19 -21.02 13.32
N GLU A 215 -7.01 -21.36 14.31
CA GLU A 215 -8.31 -22.00 14.13
C GLU A 215 -9.44 -20.98 14.06
N THR A 216 -9.32 -19.88 14.81
CA THR A 216 -10.28 -18.77 14.76
C THR A 216 -10.05 -17.93 13.49
N PHE A 217 -11.14 -17.68 12.77
CA PHE A 217 -11.19 -16.85 11.57
C PHE A 217 -12.50 -16.04 11.55
N TYR A 218 -12.61 -15.12 10.59
CA TYR A 218 -13.80 -14.29 10.42
C TYR A 218 -14.25 -14.31 8.96
N ASP A 219 -15.50 -14.67 8.72
CA ASP A 219 -16.10 -14.67 7.38
C ASP A 219 -15.99 -13.26 6.75
N THR A 220 -16.16 -12.21 7.55
CA THR A 220 -16.03 -10.79 7.15
C THR A 220 -14.62 -10.29 6.84
N LEU A 221 -13.57 -11.06 7.17
CA LEU A 221 -12.18 -10.77 6.79
C LEU A 221 -11.69 -11.65 5.63
N THR A 222 -12.61 -12.40 5.00
CA THR A 222 -12.31 -13.15 3.76
C THR A 222 -12.58 -12.25 2.57
N LEU A 223 -11.53 -11.90 1.82
CA LEU A 223 -11.68 -11.02 0.67
C LEU A 223 -12.21 -11.76 -0.56
N PRO A 224 -13.14 -11.16 -1.33
CA PRO A 224 -13.49 -11.69 -2.64
C PRO A 224 -12.26 -11.60 -3.56
N THR A 225 -12.05 -12.62 -4.40
CA THR A 225 -10.95 -12.66 -5.37
C THR A 225 -11.10 -11.57 -6.43
N SER A 226 -12.33 -11.16 -6.72
CA SER A 226 -12.65 -10.07 -7.62
C SER A 226 -13.81 -9.20 -7.14
N ILE A 227 -13.70 -7.90 -7.39
CA ILE A 227 -14.74 -6.90 -7.17
C ILE A 227 -14.97 -6.16 -8.48
N ASP A 228 -16.20 -6.25 -9.00
CA ASP A 228 -16.64 -5.47 -10.15
C ASP A 228 -17.04 -4.06 -9.69
N VAL A 229 -16.39 -3.04 -10.26
CA VAL A 229 -16.63 -1.64 -9.94
C VAL A 229 -17.66 -1.01 -10.90
N GLY A 230 -17.84 -1.60 -12.09
CA GLY A 230 -18.63 -1.04 -13.20
C GLY A 230 -17.75 -0.62 -14.39
N ASP A 231 -18.38 -0.38 -15.54
CA ASP A 231 -17.74 0.04 -16.80
C ASP A 231 -16.53 -0.81 -17.21
N ASP A 232 -16.69 -2.14 -17.07
CA ASP A 232 -15.66 -3.16 -17.31
C ASP A 232 -14.40 -3.03 -16.42
N PHE A 233 -14.42 -2.13 -15.42
CA PHE A 233 -13.33 -1.95 -14.47
C PHE A 233 -13.45 -2.96 -13.32
N ARG A 234 -12.61 -3.99 -13.38
CA ARG A 234 -12.56 -5.06 -12.39
C ARG A 234 -11.28 -4.96 -11.57
N VAL A 235 -11.42 -5.01 -10.25
CA VAL A 235 -10.30 -5.12 -9.32
C VAL A 235 -10.23 -6.56 -8.80
N THR A 236 -9.04 -7.05 -8.50
CA THR A 236 -8.83 -8.35 -7.84
C THR A 236 -8.15 -8.21 -6.48
N THR A 237 -7.96 -9.32 -5.77
CA THR A 237 -7.18 -9.35 -4.51
C THR A 237 -6.13 -10.45 -4.53
N THR A 238 -5.95 -11.11 -5.68
CA THR A 238 -5.12 -12.32 -5.83
C THR A 238 -3.65 -12.01 -5.60
N SER A 239 -3.13 -10.93 -6.16
CA SER A 239 -1.72 -10.55 -6.01
C SER A 239 -1.43 -10.05 -4.59
N THR A 240 -2.38 -9.34 -3.97
CA THR A 240 -2.30 -8.90 -2.58
C THR A 240 -2.27 -10.10 -1.66
N VAL A 241 -3.25 -11.01 -1.75
CA VAL A 241 -3.34 -12.19 -0.88
C VAL A 241 -2.17 -13.16 -1.10
N GLY A 242 -1.71 -13.32 -2.34
CA GLY A 242 -0.58 -14.19 -2.69
C GLY A 242 0.81 -13.63 -2.36
N SER A 243 0.90 -12.38 -1.90
CA SER A 243 2.17 -11.73 -1.61
C SER A 243 2.86 -12.29 -0.36
N PRO A 244 4.19 -12.48 -0.37
CA PRO A 244 4.92 -12.82 0.85
C PRO A 244 4.82 -11.71 1.91
N PHE A 245 4.75 -10.45 1.49
CA PHE A 245 4.56 -9.28 2.36
C PHE A 245 3.15 -9.16 2.91
N TYR A 246 2.17 -9.88 2.35
CA TYR A 246 0.83 -9.85 2.89
C TYR A 246 0.80 -10.39 4.31
N THR A 247 1.65 -11.37 4.64
CA THR A 247 1.76 -11.93 6.00
C THR A 247 2.14 -10.90 7.07
N SER A 248 2.75 -9.77 6.70
CA SER A 248 3.06 -8.64 7.58
C SER A 248 2.01 -7.52 7.55
N SER A 249 1.06 -7.57 6.62
CA SER A 249 0.05 -6.51 6.39
C SER A 249 -1.36 -7.09 6.24
N LEU A 250 -1.62 -8.27 6.81
CA LEU A 250 -2.91 -9.00 6.69
C LEU A 250 -4.11 -8.16 7.09
N TYR A 251 -3.92 -7.31 8.09
CA TYR A 251 -4.96 -6.47 8.65
C TYR A 251 -4.97 -5.06 8.04
N GLY A 252 -4.14 -4.81 7.03
CA GLY A 252 -3.96 -3.49 6.41
C GLY A 252 -3.18 -2.50 7.27
N ASP A 253 -3.11 -1.26 6.76
CA ASP A 253 -2.50 -0.12 7.42
C ASP A 253 -3.51 0.50 8.41
N ALA A 254 -3.00 0.91 9.56
CA ALA A 254 -3.77 1.52 10.63
C ALA A 254 -3.85 3.05 10.53
N ASP A 255 -3.27 3.68 9.49
CA ASP A 255 -3.36 5.14 9.28
C ASP A 255 -4.79 5.70 9.46
N PRO A 256 -5.87 5.07 8.94
CA PRO A 256 -7.21 5.63 9.09
C PRO A 256 -7.71 5.65 10.56
N LEU A 257 -7.10 4.88 11.45
CA LEU A 257 -7.41 4.87 12.89
C LEU A 257 -6.70 6.00 13.65
N MET A 258 -5.62 6.54 13.07
CA MET A 258 -4.70 7.46 13.74
C MET A 258 -4.98 8.92 13.41
N ASP A 259 -6.22 9.21 12.98
CA ASP A 259 -6.67 10.55 12.54
C ASP A 259 -5.84 11.10 11.38
N ASP A 260 -5.32 10.20 10.53
CA ASP A 260 -4.63 10.63 9.33
C ASP A 260 -5.64 11.17 8.32
N THR A 261 -5.29 12.31 7.74
CA THR A 261 -6.15 13.19 6.93
C THR A 261 -6.48 12.65 5.54
N PHE A 262 -6.34 11.33 5.32
CA PHE A 262 -6.63 10.75 4.02
C PHE A 262 -8.13 10.73 3.75
N GLU A 263 -8.51 11.41 2.68
CA GLU A 263 -9.81 11.19 2.07
C GLU A 263 -9.83 9.79 1.45
N HIS A 264 -10.84 9.00 1.84
CA HIS A 264 -11.11 7.71 1.22
C HIS A 264 -12.40 7.84 0.39
N ARG A 265 -12.27 7.68 -0.92
CA ARG A 265 -13.43 7.63 -1.83
C ARG A 265 -13.85 6.18 -2.01
N VAL A 266 -14.99 5.81 -1.43
CA VAL A 266 -15.57 4.47 -1.60
C VAL A 266 -16.08 4.31 -3.04
N LEU A 267 -15.62 3.24 -3.70
CA LEU A 267 -16.05 2.88 -5.04
C LEU A 267 -17.14 1.80 -5.01
N ARG A 268 -17.02 0.83 -4.09
CA ARG A 268 -17.94 -0.30 -3.98
C ARG A 268 -17.95 -0.87 -2.56
N GLU A 269 -19.12 -1.31 -2.09
CA GLU A 269 -19.29 -1.88 -0.74
C GLU A 269 -19.88 -3.30 -0.80
N PRO A 270 -19.07 -4.35 -0.97
CA PRO A 270 -19.56 -5.72 -0.81
C PRO A 270 -19.70 -6.07 0.69
N GLY A 271 -20.70 -5.51 1.37
CA GLY A 271 -20.93 -5.75 2.80
C GLY A 271 -20.11 -4.81 3.71
N PRO A 272 -19.47 -5.31 4.79
CA PRO A 272 -18.71 -4.50 5.74
C PRO A 272 -17.28 -4.20 5.29
N VAL A 273 -16.85 -4.72 4.14
CA VAL A 273 -15.62 -4.27 3.46
C VAL A 273 -16.01 -3.30 2.35
N ALA A 274 -15.13 -2.36 2.02
CA ALA A 274 -15.33 -1.46 0.90
C ALA A 274 -14.07 -1.38 0.03
N LEU A 275 -14.24 -1.55 -1.28
CA LEU A 275 -13.23 -1.11 -2.23
C LEU A 275 -13.24 0.41 -2.26
N ALA A 276 -12.10 1.01 -1.95
CA ALA A 276 -11.94 2.45 -1.89
C ALA A 276 -10.63 2.88 -2.53
N VAL A 277 -10.56 4.17 -2.79
CA VAL A 277 -9.32 4.84 -3.19
C VAL A 277 -8.94 5.83 -2.10
N ARG A 278 -7.73 5.69 -1.58
CA ARG A 278 -7.10 6.70 -0.73
C ARG A 278 -6.58 7.81 -1.62
N VAL A 279 -7.04 9.03 -1.37
CA VAL A 279 -6.72 10.23 -2.15
C VAL A 279 -5.63 11.02 -1.42
N ARG A 280 -4.61 11.45 -2.16
CA ARG A 280 -3.54 12.31 -1.65
C ARG A 280 -3.25 13.44 -2.65
N GLU A 281 -2.83 14.57 -2.11
CA GLU A 281 -2.32 15.66 -2.93
C GLU A 281 -1.11 15.20 -3.76
N SER A 282 -1.01 15.71 -4.99
CA SER A 282 0.14 15.47 -5.85
C SER A 282 1.17 16.58 -5.71
N SER A 283 2.45 16.22 -5.82
CA SER A 283 3.53 17.20 -5.98
C SER A 283 3.61 17.78 -7.39
N VAL A 284 2.91 17.19 -8.36
CA VAL A 284 2.82 17.67 -9.76
C VAL A 284 1.47 18.39 -9.93
N PRO A 285 1.46 19.70 -10.29
CA PRO A 285 0.23 20.45 -10.42
C PRO A 285 -0.77 19.84 -11.40
N GLY A 286 -2.07 19.84 -11.03
CA GLY A 286 -3.17 19.31 -11.84
C GLY A 286 -3.33 17.79 -11.77
N LEU A 287 -2.59 17.13 -10.87
CA LEU A 287 -2.71 15.71 -10.57
C LEU A 287 -3.19 15.49 -9.14
N THR A 288 -3.84 14.35 -8.90
CA THR A 288 -4.23 13.86 -7.57
C THR A 288 -3.80 12.41 -7.41
N ASN A 289 -3.04 12.05 -6.39
CA ASN A 289 -2.54 10.69 -6.21
C ASN A 289 -3.60 9.77 -5.61
N LEU A 290 -3.67 8.55 -6.14
CA LEU A 290 -4.67 7.54 -5.82
C LEU A 290 -3.97 6.23 -5.44
N THR A 291 -4.33 5.70 -4.27
CA THR A 291 -3.97 4.33 -3.86
C THR A 291 -5.24 3.50 -3.73
N TYR A 292 -5.35 2.42 -4.50
CA TYR A 292 -6.48 1.50 -4.41
C TYR A 292 -6.30 0.55 -3.22
N GLY A 293 -7.37 0.26 -2.50
CA GLY A 293 -7.34 -0.58 -1.32
C GLY A 293 -8.71 -1.05 -0.87
N ILE A 294 -8.71 -1.95 0.10
CA ILE A 294 -9.90 -2.41 0.80
C ILE A 294 -9.94 -1.78 2.19
N LEU A 295 -10.98 -0.99 2.46
CA LEU A 295 -11.35 -0.62 3.83
C LEU A 295 -11.94 -1.85 4.50
N THR A 296 -11.36 -2.26 5.61
CA THR A 296 -11.81 -3.45 6.35
C THR A 296 -12.81 -3.05 7.45
N PRO A 297 -13.57 -4.00 8.01
CA PRO A 297 -14.46 -3.74 9.14
C PRO A 297 -13.71 -3.29 10.41
N LEU A 298 -12.38 -3.45 10.44
CA LEU A 298 -11.51 -3.03 11.54
C LEU A 298 -11.22 -1.52 11.51
N GLY A 299 -11.68 -0.80 10.48
CA GLY A 299 -11.34 0.60 10.23
C GLY A 299 -9.93 0.79 9.65
N THR A 300 -9.33 -0.28 9.11
CA THR A 300 -7.99 -0.26 8.50
C THR A 300 -8.09 -0.23 6.98
N PHE A 301 -6.97 0.07 6.32
CA PHE A 301 -6.89 0.13 4.86
C PHE A 301 -5.88 -0.88 4.32
N LEU A 302 -6.35 -1.94 3.68
CA LEU A 302 -5.50 -2.91 3.02
C LEU A 302 -5.18 -2.44 1.60
N ARG A 303 -3.97 -1.93 1.38
CA ARG A 303 -3.50 -1.52 0.06
C ARG A 303 -3.47 -2.70 -0.92
N LEU A 304 -4.04 -2.49 -2.11
CA LEU A 304 -3.95 -3.46 -3.19
C LEU A 304 -2.60 -3.37 -3.89
N ARG A 305 -2.09 -4.53 -4.31
CA ARG A 305 -0.86 -4.61 -5.11
C ARG A 305 -1.12 -4.17 -6.55
N PRO A 306 -0.07 -3.74 -7.27
CA PRO A 306 -0.25 -3.27 -8.64
C PRO A 306 -0.91 -4.32 -9.57
N GLY A 307 -0.59 -5.60 -9.41
CA GLY A 307 -1.24 -6.69 -10.17
C GLY A 307 -2.75 -6.88 -9.92
N ASP A 308 -3.31 -6.25 -8.88
CA ASP A 308 -4.73 -6.36 -8.56
C ASP A 308 -5.60 -5.28 -9.22
N VAL A 309 -4.99 -4.26 -9.81
CA VAL A 309 -5.69 -3.11 -10.39
C VAL A 309 -5.39 -3.05 -11.88
N PRO A 310 -6.38 -2.81 -12.77
CA PRO A 310 -6.15 -2.74 -14.20
C PRO A 310 -5.03 -1.77 -14.56
N GLY A 311 -3.98 -2.26 -15.22
CA GLY A 311 -2.80 -1.48 -15.61
C GLY A 311 -1.74 -1.27 -14.52
N GLY A 312 -1.93 -1.84 -13.31
CA GLY A 312 -1.01 -1.64 -12.21
C GLY A 312 0.26 -2.47 -12.36
N ASP A 313 0.17 -3.66 -12.95
CA ASP A 313 1.33 -4.39 -13.46
C ASP A 313 1.71 -3.83 -14.84
N PHE A 314 2.73 -2.96 -14.86
CA PHE A 314 3.20 -2.32 -16.08
C PHE A 314 3.73 -3.35 -17.09
N THR A 315 4.40 -4.40 -16.60
CA THR A 315 4.99 -5.44 -17.45
C THR A 315 3.93 -6.28 -18.17
N ALA A 316 2.72 -6.34 -17.61
CA ALA A 316 1.59 -7.05 -18.19
C ALA A 316 0.88 -6.26 -19.32
N ILE A 317 1.23 -4.98 -19.53
CA ILE A 317 0.67 -4.18 -20.62
C ILE A 317 1.21 -4.68 -21.96
N ARG A 318 0.32 -5.08 -22.86
CA ARG A 318 0.67 -5.41 -24.24
C ARG A 318 0.74 -4.14 -25.09
N TRP A 319 1.94 -3.72 -25.44
CA TRP A 319 2.19 -2.54 -26.27
C TRP A 319 1.98 -2.83 -27.77
N ASP A 320 1.40 -1.87 -28.49
CA ASP A 320 1.07 -2.01 -29.91
C ASP A 320 2.30 -2.04 -30.82
N ASP A 321 3.43 -1.48 -30.35
CA ASP A 321 4.71 -1.52 -31.06
C ASP A 321 5.43 -2.88 -30.90
N GLY A 322 4.88 -3.80 -30.11
CA GLY A 322 5.44 -5.11 -29.85
C GLY A 322 6.69 -5.10 -28.97
N VAL A 323 7.09 -3.94 -28.43
CA VAL A 323 8.24 -3.84 -27.53
C VAL A 323 7.83 -4.26 -26.13
N ALA A 324 8.42 -5.35 -25.64
CA ALA A 324 8.31 -5.73 -24.24
C ALA A 324 9.07 -4.73 -23.37
N ARG A 325 8.40 -4.20 -22.35
CA ARG A 325 8.96 -3.23 -21.40
C ARG A 325 8.79 -3.84 -20.00
N GLY A 326 9.90 -4.08 -19.29
CA GLY A 326 9.88 -4.70 -17.97
C GLY A 326 10.22 -6.20 -17.96
N ALA A 327 11.15 -6.66 -18.80
CA ALA A 327 11.78 -7.94 -18.53
C ALA A 327 12.66 -7.77 -17.28
N PRO A 328 12.36 -8.45 -16.15
CA PRO A 328 13.22 -8.37 -14.97
C PRO A 328 14.63 -8.77 -15.38
N ASP A 329 15.64 -8.02 -14.94
CA ASP A 329 17.02 -8.47 -15.12
C ASP A 329 17.16 -9.80 -14.34
N PRO A 330 17.37 -10.94 -15.01
CA PRO A 330 17.46 -12.23 -14.32
C PRO A 330 18.66 -12.29 -13.37
N ALA A 331 19.59 -11.34 -13.44
CA ALA A 331 20.72 -11.23 -12.53
C ALA A 331 20.38 -10.56 -11.19
N ASP A 332 19.29 -9.78 -11.11
CA ASP A 332 18.88 -9.09 -9.89
C ASP A 332 17.60 -9.71 -9.33
N GLU A 333 17.76 -10.74 -8.49
CA GLU A 333 16.67 -11.45 -7.79
C GLU A 333 15.84 -10.50 -6.89
N TYR A 334 16.32 -9.28 -6.66
CA TYR A 334 15.68 -8.25 -5.85
C TYR A 334 15.11 -7.07 -6.67
N ASP A 335 15.27 -7.06 -8.00
CA ASP A 335 14.50 -6.12 -8.82
C ASP A 335 13.04 -6.57 -8.80
N ASP A 336 12.24 -5.90 -7.98
CA ASP A 336 10.78 -5.97 -8.13
C ASP A 336 10.47 -5.65 -9.59
N PRO A 337 9.58 -6.41 -10.25
CA PRO A 337 9.21 -6.15 -11.64
C PRO A 337 8.76 -4.69 -11.78
N ASP A 338 8.99 -4.09 -12.95
CA ASP A 338 8.52 -2.73 -13.22
C ASP A 338 7.02 -2.62 -12.87
N VAL A 339 6.71 -1.90 -11.78
CA VAL A 339 5.33 -1.67 -11.34
C VAL A 339 4.88 -0.29 -11.76
N THR A 340 3.57 -0.12 -11.88
CA THR A 340 2.97 1.19 -12.07
C THR A 340 2.98 1.96 -10.75
N LEU A 341 3.53 3.17 -10.81
CA LEU A 341 3.49 4.18 -9.75
C LEU A 341 2.68 5.40 -10.21
N ALA A 342 2.17 6.16 -9.24
CA ALA A 342 1.56 7.45 -9.50
C ALA A 342 2.63 8.47 -9.95
N PRO A 343 2.52 9.07 -11.15
CA PRO A 343 3.48 10.07 -11.64
C PRO A 343 3.49 11.37 -10.82
N GLY A 344 2.49 11.57 -9.99
CA GLY A 344 2.38 12.70 -9.08
C GLY A 344 2.95 12.44 -7.69
N GLY A 345 3.47 11.24 -7.42
CA GLY A 345 3.96 10.78 -6.12
C GLY A 345 5.46 10.47 -6.10
N GLN A 346 6.06 10.46 -4.92
CA GLN A 346 7.46 10.05 -4.74
C GLN A 346 7.60 8.53 -4.83
N SER A 347 8.75 8.03 -5.29
CA SER A 347 9.04 6.59 -5.39
C SER A 347 8.87 5.80 -4.08
N CYS A 348 9.08 6.44 -2.93
CA CYS A 348 8.89 5.84 -1.60
C CYS A 348 7.43 5.59 -1.22
N VAL A 349 6.49 6.24 -1.91
CA VAL A 349 5.08 6.21 -1.57
C VAL A 349 4.38 5.31 -2.58
N ALA A 350 3.92 4.15 -2.12
CA ALA A 350 3.18 3.19 -2.94
C ALA A 350 1.76 3.71 -3.28
N THR A 351 1.74 4.70 -4.17
CA THR A 351 0.55 5.24 -4.85
C THR A 351 0.51 4.65 -6.25
N THR A 352 -0.65 4.15 -6.65
CA THR A 352 -0.78 3.35 -7.88
C THR A 352 -0.98 4.25 -9.11
N TYR A 353 -1.76 5.32 -8.97
CA TYR A 353 -2.11 6.21 -10.07
C TYR A 353 -2.14 7.67 -9.64
N SER A 354 -2.08 8.57 -10.61
CA SER A 354 -2.54 9.94 -10.43
C SER A 354 -3.75 10.20 -11.33
N GLN A 355 -4.81 10.79 -10.79
CA GLN A 355 -5.92 11.32 -11.57
C GLN A 355 -5.55 12.69 -12.15
N GLU A 356 -5.80 12.90 -13.43
CA GLU A 356 -5.58 14.20 -14.10
C GLU A 356 -6.84 15.07 -14.05
N ASP A 357 -6.73 16.31 -13.60
CA ASP A 357 -7.87 17.23 -13.44
C ASP A 357 -8.42 17.74 -14.79
N ALA A 358 -7.56 17.84 -15.81
CA ALA A 358 -7.86 18.52 -17.08
C ALA A 358 -7.32 17.74 -18.29
N HIS A 359 -7.73 16.49 -18.44
CA HIS A 359 -7.30 15.64 -19.54
C HIS A 359 -7.71 16.18 -20.93
N VAL A 360 -6.74 16.31 -21.84
CA VAL A 360 -6.96 16.72 -23.24
C VAL A 360 -6.70 15.52 -24.15
N ALA A 361 -7.76 14.83 -24.58
CA ALA A 361 -7.63 13.57 -25.34
C ALA A 361 -6.75 13.66 -26.61
N ALA A 362 -6.67 14.82 -27.26
CA ALA A 362 -5.85 15.02 -28.46
C ALA A 362 -4.32 14.99 -28.17
N ASP A 363 -3.93 15.16 -26.91
CA ASP A 363 -2.54 15.14 -26.45
C ASP A 363 -2.06 13.73 -26.09
N TRP A 364 -2.92 12.73 -26.31
CA TRP A 364 -2.67 11.32 -26.02
C TRP A 364 -2.95 10.47 -27.25
N ARG A 365 -2.14 9.43 -27.45
CA ARG A 365 -2.31 8.44 -28.51
C ARG A 365 -2.44 7.07 -27.92
N ALA A 366 -3.26 6.25 -28.54
CA ALA A 366 -3.42 4.86 -28.17
C ALA A 366 -2.11 4.09 -28.42
N ALA A 367 -1.70 3.23 -27.48
CA ALA A 367 -0.38 2.58 -27.53
C ALA A 367 -0.30 1.17 -26.93
N GLY A 368 -1.32 0.70 -26.23
CA GLY A 368 -1.32 -0.66 -25.70
C GLY A 368 -2.66 -1.09 -25.12
N THR A 369 -2.69 -2.26 -24.50
CA THR A 369 -3.88 -2.82 -23.85
C THR A 369 -3.46 -3.60 -22.60
N THR A 370 -4.20 -3.44 -21.50
CA THR A 370 -4.00 -4.24 -20.29
C THR A 370 -4.49 -5.68 -20.49
N PRO A 371 -4.12 -6.65 -19.61
CA PRO A 371 -4.64 -8.02 -19.69
C PRO A 371 -6.18 -8.09 -19.67
N ASP A 372 -6.82 -7.19 -18.93
CA ASP A 372 -8.28 -7.12 -18.80
C ASP A 372 -8.96 -6.37 -19.96
N GLY A 373 -8.19 -5.89 -20.95
CA GLY A 373 -8.72 -5.29 -22.17
C GLY A 373 -8.83 -3.76 -22.16
N HIS A 374 -8.40 -3.08 -21.10
CA HIS A 374 -8.42 -1.62 -21.05
C HIS A 374 -7.41 -1.02 -22.03
N ARG A 375 -7.84 -0.02 -22.79
CA ARG A 375 -6.95 0.67 -23.72
C ARG A 375 -5.98 1.57 -22.96
N VAL A 376 -4.70 1.44 -23.29
CA VAL A 376 -3.61 2.27 -22.75
C VAL A 376 -3.23 3.32 -23.77
N TYR A 377 -3.05 4.53 -23.29
CA TYR A 377 -2.66 5.71 -24.05
C TYR A 377 -1.33 6.26 -23.52
N VAL A 378 -0.56 6.91 -24.38
CA VAL A 378 0.69 7.58 -24.00
C VAL A 378 0.69 8.98 -24.61
N PRO A 379 1.51 9.91 -24.12
CA PRO A 379 1.58 11.24 -24.71
C PRO A 379 1.94 11.18 -26.21
N VAL A 380 1.43 12.13 -26.98
CA VAL A 380 1.79 12.28 -28.40
C VAL A 380 3.29 12.56 -28.59
N ALA A 381 3.78 12.39 -29.82
CA ALA A 381 5.16 12.73 -30.15
C ALA A 381 5.45 14.22 -29.84
N GLY A 382 6.57 14.49 -29.17
CA GLY A 382 6.90 15.83 -28.65
C GLY A 382 6.35 16.14 -27.25
N GLY A 383 5.51 15.24 -26.71
CA GLY A 383 4.98 15.32 -25.35
C GLY A 383 3.91 16.40 -25.16
N ASN A 384 3.23 16.33 -24.03
CA ASN A 384 2.21 17.29 -23.61
C ASN A 384 2.67 18.03 -22.34
N PRO A 385 1.95 19.06 -21.87
CA PRO A 385 2.34 19.80 -20.67
C PRO A 385 2.53 18.91 -19.44
N VAL A 386 1.64 17.92 -19.22
CA VAL A 386 1.70 17.01 -18.08
C VAL A 386 2.92 16.10 -18.16
N SER A 387 3.22 15.49 -19.32
CA SER A 387 4.38 14.61 -19.45
C SER A 387 5.70 15.33 -19.18
N ARG A 388 5.81 16.59 -19.59
CA ARG A 388 7.00 17.43 -19.29
C ARG A 388 7.08 17.79 -17.81
N ALA A 389 5.95 18.13 -17.19
CA ALA A 389 5.89 18.46 -15.77
C ALA A 389 6.26 17.25 -14.89
N VAL A 390 5.70 16.07 -15.18
CA VAL A 390 6.01 14.81 -14.49
C VAL A 390 7.51 14.49 -14.58
N ARG A 391 8.08 14.45 -15.79
CA ARG A 391 9.50 14.13 -15.97
C ARG A 391 10.41 15.14 -15.25
N ALA A 392 10.16 16.44 -15.44
CA ALA A 392 10.95 17.49 -14.80
C ALA A 392 10.91 17.36 -13.27
N TRP A 393 9.72 17.11 -12.70
CA TRP A 393 9.59 16.94 -11.26
C TRP A 393 10.37 15.72 -10.75
N HIS A 394 10.30 14.56 -11.43
CA HIS A 394 11.05 13.38 -11.01
C HIS A 394 12.56 13.55 -11.16
N GLU A 395 13.03 14.27 -12.19
CA GLU A 395 14.45 14.63 -12.31
C GLU A 395 14.87 15.56 -11.15
N ASP A 396 14.14 16.64 -10.91
CA ASP A 396 14.46 17.63 -9.87
C ASP A 396 14.41 17.06 -8.45
N ASN A 397 13.61 16.01 -8.22
CA ASN A 397 13.46 15.35 -6.92
C ASN A 397 14.23 14.02 -6.82
N SER A 398 15.07 13.70 -7.80
CA SER A 398 15.99 12.57 -7.70
C SER A 398 17.21 12.98 -6.90
N SER A 399 17.51 12.26 -5.81
CA SER A 399 18.67 12.49 -4.96
C SER A 399 19.26 11.19 -4.38
N THR A 400 20.59 11.13 -4.30
CA THR A 400 21.31 10.03 -3.63
C THR A 400 22.59 10.54 -2.97
N LEU A 401 23.22 9.75 -2.08
CA LEU A 401 24.52 10.11 -1.53
C LEU A 401 25.58 10.17 -2.63
N ALA A 402 26.37 11.24 -2.62
CA ALA A 402 27.49 11.43 -3.52
C ALA A 402 28.44 10.23 -3.44
N PRO A 403 28.84 9.64 -4.58
CA PRO A 403 29.89 8.64 -4.61
C PRO A 403 31.20 9.17 -4.01
N GLU A 404 32.06 8.25 -3.54
CA GLU A 404 33.37 8.63 -3.01
C GLU A 404 34.15 9.47 -4.04
N GLY A 405 34.64 10.64 -3.62
CA GLY A 405 35.37 11.58 -4.48
C GLY A 405 34.49 12.53 -5.32
N VAL A 406 33.16 12.40 -5.26
CA VAL A 406 32.22 13.38 -5.84
C VAL A 406 31.80 14.36 -4.76
N GLN A 407 31.88 15.66 -5.06
CA GLN A 407 31.38 16.69 -4.16
C GLN A 407 29.85 16.74 -4.26
N GLY A 408 29.17 16.37 -3.17
CA GLY A 408 27.73 16.59 -3.01
C GLY A 408 27.40 18.01 -2.55
N ASP A 409 26.11 18.24 -2.28
CA ASP A 409 25.62 19.42 -1.57
C ASP A 409 26.06 19.45 -0.09
N GLU A 410 25.47 20.34 0.71
CA GLU A 410 25.81 20.45 2.14
C GLU A 410 25.53 19.18 2.96
N TYR A 411 24.68 18.28 2.45
CA TYR A 411 24.37 16.98 3.03
C TYR A 411 25.16 15.83 2.38
N GLY A 412 26.04 16.15 1.42
CA GLY A 412 26.78 15.16 0.66
C GLY A 412 25.91 14.41 -0.35
N ALA A 413 24.78 14.98 -0.78
CA ALA A 413 23.91 14.39 -1.79
C ALA A 413 24.20 14.95 -3.21
N VAL A 414 23.90 14.15 -4.23
CA VAL A 414 23.85 14.54 -5.65
C VAL A 414 22.42 14.39 -6.16
N HIS A 415 22.06 15.17 -7.19
CA HIS A 415 20.67 15.30 -7.65
C HIS A 415 20.50 15.01 -9.16
N GLY A 416 19.26 14.76 -9.60
CA GLY A 416 18.89 14.57 -11.00
C GLY A 416 19.68 13.49 -11.70
N ALA A 417 20.24 13.81 -12.87
CA ALA A 417 21.08 12.90 -13.65
C ALA A 417 22.27 12.34 -12.83
N ALA A 418 22.88 13.16 -11.96
CA ALA A 418 24.01 12.73 -11.13
C ALA A 418 23.59 11.75 -10.03
N ALA A 419 22.30 11.76 -9.65
CA ALA A 419 21.71 10.78 -8.76
C ALA A 419 21.35 9.45 -9.46
N GLY A 420 21.54 9.36 -10.78
CA GLY A 420 21.20 8.18 -11.58
C GLY A 420 19.81 8.22 -12.22
N TYR A 421 19.14 9.38 -12.25
CA TYR A 421 17.85 9.49 -12.94
C TYR A 421 17.98 9.15 -14.44
N PRO A 422 17.26 8.15 -14.96
CA PRO A 422 17.52 7.63 -16.31
C PRO A 422 16.96 8.49 -17.45
N TYR A 423 16.00 9.39 -17.19
CA TYR A 423 15.27 10.14 -18.23
C TYR A 423 15.56 11.65 -18.24
N THR A 424 16.81 12.01 -18.54
CA THR A 424 17.28 13.41 -18.56
C THR A 424 16.75 14.25 -19.74
N THR A 425 15.95 13.66 -20.63
CA THR A 425 15.32 14.37 -21.75
C THR A 425 13.87 13.94 -21.95
N ASP A 426 13.02 14.86 -22.41
CA ASP A 426 11.62 14.56 -22.79
C ASP A 426 11.54 13.45 -23.84
N ALA A 427 12.46 13.47 -24.82
CA ALA A 427 12.47 12.47 -25.90
C ALA A 427 12.69 11.04 -25.37
N ALA A 428 13.66 10.85 -24.47
CA ALA A 428 13.92 9.53 -23.88
C ALA A 428 12.75 9.05 -23.02
N PHE A 429 12.14 9.96 -22.23
CA PHE A 429 10.97 9.65 -21.41
C PHE A 429 9.76 9.20 -22.26
N LEU A 430 9.53 9.87 -23.38
CA LEU A 430 8.44 9.57 -24.31
C LEU A 430 8.70 8.29 -25.12
N GLU A 431 9.92 8.06 -25.59
CA GLU A 431 10.30 6.85 -26.33
C GLU A 431 10.13 5.58 -25.48
N ALA A 432 10.42 5.69 -24.18
CA ALA A 432 10.23 4.60 -23.23
C ALA A 432 8.75 4.30 -22.94
N ASN A 433 7.81 5.16 -23.34
CA ASN A 433 6.42 5.16 -22.85
C ASN A 433 6.38 5.15 -21.30
N ALA A 434 7.28 5.91 -20.67
CA ALA A 434 7.43 5.92 -19.22
C ALA A 434 6.17 6.39 -18.49
N LEU A 435 5.40 7.29 -19.12
CA LEU A 435 4.09 7.76 -18.67
C LEU A 435 3.00 7.23 -19.60
N PHE A 436 1.92 6.73 -19.01
CA PHE A 436 0.75 6.25 -19.73
C PHE A 436 -0.55 6.66 -19.01
N ALA A 437 -1.66 6.52 -19.71
CA ALA A 437 -3.00 6.82 -19.23
C ALA A 437 -3.98 5.70 -19.57
N LEU A 438 -4.99 5.50 -18.73
CA LEU A 438 -6.15 4.64 -18.97
C LEU A 438 -7.41 5.25 -18.34
N GLN A 439 -8.58 4.78 -18.75
CA GLN A 439 -9.84 5.22 -18.16
C GLN A 439 -10.13 4.45 -16.87
N GLY A 440 -10.44 5.19 -15.81
CA GLY A 440 -10.91 4.66 -14.53
C GLY A 440 -12.41 4.33 -14.54
N PRO A 441 -12.91 3.77 -13.42
CA PRO A 441 -14.29 3.28 -13.31
C PRO A 441 -15.38 4.35 -13.40
N ALA A 442 -15.06 5.64 -13.20
CA ALA A 442 -16.00 6.75 -13.39
C ALA A 442 -15.72 7.55 -14.68
N GLY A 443 -14.92 6.98 -15.59
CA GLY A 443 -14.49 7.63 -16.84
C GLY A 443 -13.42 8.71 -16.65
N GLU A 444 -12.87 8.85 -15.44
CA GLU A 444 -11.72 9.70 -15.16
C GLU A 444 -10.46 9.16 -15.84
N TRP A 445 -9.49 10.04 -16.08
CA TRP A 445 -8.21 9.63 -16.65
C TRP A 445 -7.20 9.36 -15.54
N LEU A 446 -6.76 8.10 -15.46
CA LEU A 446 -5.75 7.62 -14.54
C LEU A 446 -4.41 7.59 -15.26
N LEU A 447 -3.44 8.31 -14.72
CA LEU A 447 -2.06 8.31 -15.18
C LEU A 447 -1.24 7.35 -14.35
N GLY A 448 -0.52 6.47 -15.03
CA GLY A 448 0.45 5.56 -14.44
C GLY A 448 1.84 5.83 -15.02
N MET A 449 2.86 5.52 -14.24
CA MET A 449 4.25 5.66 -14.66
C MET A 449 5.04 4.42 -14.28
N ARG A 450 6.01 4.05 -15.12
CA ARG A 450 6.93 2.96 -14.81
C ARG A 450 7.78 3.28 -13.58
N SER A 451 7.98 2.30 -12.70
CA SER A 451 8.73 2.50 -11.45
C SER A 451 10.16 2.99 -11.65
N ASP A 452 10.86 2.52 -12.69
CA ASP A 452 12.21 2.99 -13.03
C ASP A 452 12.28 4.45 -13.50
N ALA A 453 11.13 5.06 -13.81
CA ALA A 453 11.01 6.45 -14.21
C ALA A 453 10.64 7.39 -13.08
N ALA A 454 10.39 6.82 -11.89
CA ALA A 454 10.26 7.59 -10.68
C ALA A 454 11.59 8.18 -10.23
N ASN A 455 11.50 9.12 -9.31
CA ASN A 455 12.67 9.80 -8.79
C ASN A 455 13.51 8.83 -7.94
N VAL A 456 14.83 8.93 -8.04
CA VAL A 456 15.75 8.19 -7.17
C VAL A 456 15.70 8.83 -5.78
N VAL A 457 15.43 8.08 -4.73
CA VAL A 457 15.50 8.59 -3.35
C VAL A 457 16.42 7.69 -2.56
N TYR A 458 17.49 8.26 -1.98
CA TYR A 458 18.51 7.50 -1.23
C TYR A 458 17.94 6.48 -0.23
N GLU A 459 16.85 6.82 0.46
CA GLU A 459 16.24 5.97 1.50
C GLU A 459 15.39 4.82 0.93
N CYS A 460 15.05 4.91 -0.35
CA CYS A 460 14.16 4.01 -1.07
C CYS A 460 14.83 3.33 -2.28
N ALA A 461 16.13 3.60 -2.50
CA ALA A 461 16.96 3.11 -3.61
C ALA A 461 18.02 2.10 -3.16
#